data_AF-A0A4Q2XQ95-F1
#
_entry.id   AF-A0A4Q2XQ95-F1
#
_cell.length_a   1.000
_cell.length_b   1.000
_cell.length_c   1.000
_cell.angle_alpha   90.00
_cell.angle_beta   90.00
_cell.angle_gamma   90.00
#
_symmetry.space_group_name_H-M   'P 1'
#
loop_
_entity.id
_entity.type
_entity.pdbx_description
1 polymer ?
#
loop_
_entity_poly.entity_id
_entity_poly.type
_entity_poly.pdbx_seq_one_letter_code
_entity_poly.pdbx_strand_id
1 'polypeptide(L)'
;PSLLKRLHALGVTSASEDGLVRACEYSGDFGTADGSAWYFENLGLLSGQKKGADISALEAWNIRTDARSVKIAVIDSGITPETPDLESIQWSFPGETLGDGLDNDGNGYVDDVNGYDFIHRDPIPDDELNHGTRAASLIGGKGGNGSEGAGVAWQASILSCKVLSQNSWGDVSAVVEAIDYAIAANVDIIHLGFTLGGSSPVLVEALKRANNAGILIVCPSGNHPPGTAELPVPVPLPGSANLPLQVTVAASTPADTISDYCVVDPTKVHLAAPGAFPEGGDYVRYGTSYSAALVTGALALAMAEFPDESPATIRRRLLESVDILPGGSMSVSSGGRLNLARLLSDPLQAVPHDKFADRRILSDAAGRWSGSNAGATTEAQDQTATLKPTPQRTLWFEWTAPSTGTLTITPKTATKSPALLRVFESVNGAPGALVTSALKSKPVSLPVQQGRKLLWMLDSATPGTISVAWNLPPPNDMFAT
;
A
#
# COMPACT_ATOMS: atom_id res chain seq x y z
N PRO A 1 -3.25 34.26 -20.02
CA PRO A 1 -4.56 33.91 -20.64
C PRO A 1 -5.31 32.85 -19.84
N SER A 2 -6.56 33.12 -19.43
CA SER A 2 -7.34 32.32 -18.47
C SER A 2 -7.58 30.86 -18.91
N LEU A 3 -7.62 29.95 -17.93
CA LEU A 3 -7.88 28.50 -18.07
C LEU A 3 -9.12 28.21 -18.95
N LEU A 4 -10.15 29.07 -18.85
CA LEU A 4 -11.36 29.02 -19.69
C LEU A 4 -11.06 29.05 -21.21
N LYS A 5 -10.05 29.81 -21.65
CA LYS A 5 -9.67 29.89 -23.08
C LYS A 5 -8.92 28.63 -23.56
N ARG A 6 -8.22 27.92 -22.67
CA ARG A 6 -7.50 26.67 -23.02
C ARG A 6 -8.44 25.48 -23.05
N LEU A 7 -9.44 25.45 -22.15
CA LEU A 7 -10.47 24.41 -22.11
C LEU A 7 -11.43 24.48 -23.31
N HIS A 8 -11.74 25.69 -23.81
CA HIS A 8 -12.52 25.86 -25.05
C HIS A 8 -11.81 25.41 -26.33
N ALA A 9 -10.47 25.45 -26.37
CA ALA A 9 -9.68 25.00 -27.52
C ALA A 9 -9.62 23.47 -27.65
N LEU A 10 -10.00 22.74 -26.59
CA LEU A 10 -9.99 21.27 -26.51
C LEU A 10 -11.39 20.63 -26.66
N GLY A 11 -12.42 21.42 -27.01
CA GLY A 11 -13.73 20.89 -27.39
C GLY A 11 -14.59 20.31 -26.25
N VAL A 12 -14.33 20.66 -25.00
CA VAL A 12 -15.09 20.16 -23.84
C VAL A 12 -16.34 21.03 -23.60
N THR A 13 -17.54 20.51 -23.87
CA THR A 13 -18.81 21.27 -23.81
C THR A 13 -19.77 20.90 -22.68
N SER A 14 -19.41 20.06 -21.71
CA SER A 14 -20.15 19.92 -20.44
C SER A 14 -19.38 19.08 -19.39
N ALA A 15 -19.53 19.46 -18.11
CA ALA A 15 -19.20 18.66 -16.93
C ALA A 15 -20.51 18.43 -16.13
N SER A 16 -20.70 17.22 -15.60
CA SER A 16 -21.95 16.78 -14.94
C SER A 16 -22.21 17.48 -13.59
N GLU A 17 -23.49 17.53 -13.23
CA GLU A 17 -24.14 18.54 -12.38
C GLU A 17 -23.79 18.61 -10.88
N ASP A 18 -22.86 17.84 -10.31
CA ASP A 18 -22.43 18.03 -8.90
C ASP A 18 -20.93 17.75 -8.72
N GLY A 19 -20.06 18.39 -9.50
CA GLY A 19 -18.60 18.18 -9.58
C GLY A 19 -17.76 18.49 -8.33
N LEU A 20 -18.19 18.03 -7.15
CA LEU A 20 -17.57 18.26 -5.85
C LEU A 20 -16.82 17.01 -5.33
N VAL A 21 -15.61 17.20 -4.82
CA VAL A 21 -14.82 16.20 -4.10
C VAL A 21 -15.09 16.29 -2.59
N ARG A 22 -14.89 15.18 -1.85
CA ARG A 22 -15.11 15.14 -0.40
C ARG A 22 -13.97 14.49 0.38
N ALA A 23 -13.62 15.04 1.55
CA ALA A 23 -12.74 14.40 2.53
C ALA A 23 -13.26 13.00 2.92
N CYS A 24 -12.36 12.04 3.10
CA CYS A 24 -12.71 10.64 3.39
C CYS A 24 -12.53 10.28 4.86
N GLU A 25 -13.21 11.00 5.77
CA GLU A 25 -13.08 10.78 7.20
C GLU A 25 -14.40 10.60 7.99
N TYR A 26 -14.28 10.14 9.25
CA TYR A 26 -15.23 10.42 10.32
C TYR A 26 -14.52 11.16 11.48
N SER A 27 -15.25 12.00 12.21
CA SER A 27 -14.74 12.88 13.28
C SER A 27 -14.14 12.12 14.48
N GLY A 28 -13.05 12.66 15.06
CA GLY A 28 -12.42 12.24 16.35
C GLY A 28 -10.98 12.78 16.50
N ASP A 29 -10.40 12.94 17.70
CA ASP A 29 -9.02 13.46 17.92
C ASP A 29 -7.94 12.36 18.01
N PHE A 30 -6.67 12.69 17.68
CA PHE A 30 -5.51 11.79 17.79
C PHE A 30 -4.69 12.10 19.05
N GLY A 31 -4.71 11.21 20.04
CA GLY A 31 -3.75 11.20 21.14
C GLY A 31 -2.65 10.15 20.89
N THR A 32 -1.49 10.29 21.54
CA THR A 32 -0.43 9.25 21.60
C THR A 32 -0.08 8.80 23.03
N ALA A 33 -0.64 9.43 24.06
CA ALA A 33 -0.13 9.34 25.43
C ALA A 33 -0.51 8.07 26.23
N ASP A 34 -1.30 7.14 25.68
CA ASP A 34 -1.91 6.03 26.42
C ASP A 34 -1.94 4.67 25.70
N GLY A 35 -1.12 4.48 24.65
CA GLY A 35 -1.19 3.29 23.78
C GLY A 35 -2.15 3.46 22.59
N SER A 36 -2.52 4.70 22.31
CA SER A 36 -3.42 5.13 21.23
C SER A 36 -2.79 5.09 19.83
N ALA A 37 -1.46 5.14 19.74
CA ALA A 37 -0.72 5.04 18.48
C ALA A 37 -0.45 3.59 18.04
N TRP A 38 -1.46 2.71 18.16
CA TRP A 38 -1.36 1.29 17.79
C TRP A 38 -0.86 1.07 16.36
N TYR A 39 -1.09 2.04 15.47
CA TYR A 39 -0.66 2.01 14.08
C TYR A 39 0.86 2.00 13.94
N PHE A 40 1.61 2.57 14.90
CA PHE A 40 3.07 2.50 14.94
C PHE A 40 3.60 1.27 15.68
N GLU A 41 3.00 0.96 16.82
CA GLU A 41 3.31 -0.24 17.62
C GLU A 41 2.05 -0.74 18.31
N ASN A 42 1.58 -1.92 17.93
CA ASN A 42 0.40 -2.54 18.50
C ASN A 42 0.83 -3.60 19.51
N LEU A 43 0.76 -3.24 20.79
CA LEU A 43 1.15 -4.10 21.90
C LEU A 43 0.04 -5.10 22.32
N GLY A 44 -1.17 -5.00 21.76
CA GLY A 44 -2.29 -5.86 22.13
C GLY A 44 -2.87 -5.55 23.52
N LEU A 45 -2.77 -4.30 23.98
CA LEU A 45 -3.17 -3.88 25.32
C LEU A 45 -4.67 -3.62 25.44
N LEU A 46 -5.33 -3.25 24.34
CA LEU A 46 -6.76 -2.94 24.30
C LEU A 46 -7.57 -4.09 23.71
N SER A 47 -8.84 -4.20 24.14
CA SER A 47 -9.77 -5.21 23.64
C SER A 47 -9.89 -5.15 22.12
N GLY A 48 -9.81 -6.30 21.45
CA GLY A 48 -9.87 -6.39 20.00
C GLY A 48 -8.55 -6.11 19.27
N GLN A 49 -7.47 -5.71 19.96
CA GLN A 49 -6.15 -5.61 19.34
C GLN A 49 -5.49 -6.98 19.17
N LYS A 50 -4.79 -7.15 18.05
CA LYS A 50 -3.85 -8.23 17.82
C LYS A 50 -2.44 -7.67 17.87
N LYS A 51 -1.61 -8.15 18.80
CA LYS A 51 -0.21 -7.74 18.93
C LYS A 51 0.54 -7.89 17.58
N GLY A 52 1.32 -6.88 17.21
CA GLY A 52 2.05 -6.80 15.92
C GLY A 52 1.17 -6.44 14.73
N ALA A 53 -0.11 -6.10 14.94
CA ALA A 53 -0.96 -5.56 13.90
C ALA A 53 -0.75 -4.05 13.76
N ASP A 54 0.43 -3.65 13.27
CA ASP A 54 0.92 -2.27 13.15
C ASP A 54 1.83 -2.14 11.91
N ILE A 55 2.41 -0.96 11.65
CA ILE A 55 3.33 -0.79 10.52
C ILE A 55 4.79 -1.15 10.84
N SER A 56 5.10 -1.66 12.05
CA SER A 56 6.47 -1.87 12.52
C SER A 56 7.33 -0.61 12.46
N ALA A 57 6.80 0.51 12.97
CA ALA A 57 7.44 1.82 12.84
C ALA A 57 8.73 1.93 13.66
N LEU A 58 8.75 1.36 14.87
CA LEU A 58 9.94 1.42 15.73
C LEU A 58 11.13 0.69 15.12
N GLU A 59 10.90 -0.48 14.50
CA GLU A 59 11.93 -1.21 13.78
C GLU A 59 12.42 -0.43 12.56
N ALA A 60 11.50 0.20 11.82
CA ALA A 60 11.85 1.02 10.67
C ALA A 60 12.66 2.27 11.03
N TRP A 61 12.33 2.93 12.14
CA TRP A 61 13.04 4.11 12.63
C TRP A 61 14.46 3.81 13.12
N ASN A 62 14.82 2.55 13.35
CA ASN A 62 16.23 2.14 13.51
C ASN A 62 17.00 2.13 12.19
N ILE A 63 16.32 2.08 11.04
CA ILE A 63 16.91 2.16 9.71
C ILE A 63 16.95 3.63 9.28
N ARG A 64 15.79 4.29 9.23
CA ARG A 64 15.65 5.68 8.82
C ARG A 64 14.44 6.35 9.45
N THR A 65 14.62 7.61 9.86
CA THR A 65 13.54 8.46 10.40
C THR A 65 13.26 9.67 9.55
N ASP A 66 14.24 10.25 8.84
CA ASP A 66 14.07 11.49 8.10
C ASP A 66 13.76 11.30 6.61
N ALA A 67 12.93 12.19 6.06
CA ALA A 67 12.64 12.25 4.61
C ALA A 67 12.66 13.68 4.05
N ARG A 68 13.47 14.58 4.63
CA ARG A 68 13.49 16.00 4.25
C ARG A 68 13.82 16.23 2.77
N SER A 69 14.59 15.33 2.17
CA SER A 69 14.95 15.37 0.74
C SER A 69 13.78 15.08 -0.20
N VAL A 70 12.66 14.55 0.31
CA VAL A 70 11.49 14.18 -0.46
C VAL A 70 10.42 15.26 -0.32
N LYS A 71 9.97 15.81 -1.45
CA LYS A 71 8.93 16.83 -1.54
C LYS A 71 7.57 16.18 -1.75
N ILE A 72 6.59 16.55 -0.93
CA ILE A 72 5.26 15.97 -0.91
C ILE A 72 4.24 17.09 -1.08
N ALA A 73 3.36 17.02 -2.08
CA ALA A 73 2.18 17.87 -2.13
C ALA A 73 1.03 17.20 -1.40
N VAL A 74 0.44 17.89 -0.41
CA VAL A 74 -0.77 17.46 0.29
C VAL A 74 -1.94 18.25 -0.27
N ILE A 75 -2.75 17.60 -1.11
CA ILE A 75 -3.93 18.19 -1.75
C ILE A 75 -5.16 17.82 -0.92
N ASP A 76 -5.56 18.72 -0.03
CA ASP A 76 -6.54 18.48 1.04
C ASP A 76 -7.26 19.78 1.50
N SER A 77 -7.67 19.90 2.76
CA SER A 77 -8.37 21.07 3.34
C SER A 77 -7.47 22.22 3.76
N GLY A 78 -6.17 22.09 3.51
CA GLY A 78 -5.13 23.00 3.99
C GLY A 78 -4.28 22.35 5.08
N ILE A 79 -3.33 23.11 5.61
CA ILE A 79 -2.51 22.72 6.75
C ILE A 79 -2.31 23.96 7.62
N THR A 80 -2.76 23.92 8.87
CA THR A 80 -2.45 24.98 9.84
C THR A 80 -1.26 24.55 10.69
N PRO A 81 -0.07 25.16 10.54
CA PRO A 81 1.12 24.80 11.30
C PRO A 81 1.08 25.45 12.70
N GLU A 82 0.11 25.06 13.54
CA GLU A 82 -0.06 25.65 14.89
C GLU A 82 0.95 25.12 15.92
N THR A 83 1.73 24.10 15.56
CA THR A 83 2.71 23.47 16.44
C THR A 83 4.12 23.53 15.83
N PRO A 84 5.18 23.63 16.67
CA PRO A 84 6.56 23.53 16.19
C PRO A 84 6.87 22.24 15.39
N ASP A 85 6.06 21.19 15.59
CA ASP A 85 6.19 19.92 14.88
C ASP A 85 5.75 20.07 13.42
N LEU A 86 4.67 20.79 13.18
CA LEU A 86 4.11 21.03 11.85
C LEU A 86 4.75 22.23 11.13
N GLU A 87 5.25 23.22 11.86
CA GLU A 87 6.08 24.28 11.26
C GLU A 87 7.33 23.71 10.57
N SER A 88 7.93 22.67 11.17
CA SER A 88 9.21 22.13 10.71
C SER A 88 9.13 21.29 9.43
N ILE A 89 7.93 20.91 9.00
CA ILE A 89 7.69 20.06 7.82
C ILE A 89 7.28 20.86 6.59
N GLN A 90 7.00 22.16 6.74
CA GLN A 90 6.56 22.95 5.59
C GLN A 90 7.71 23.11 4.60
N TRP A 91 7.46 22.72 3.36
CA TRP A 91 8.31 23.07 2.25
C TRP A 91 8.01 24.51 1.84
N SER A 92 9.06 25.22 1.42
CA SER A 92 8.92 26.58 0.92
C SER A 92 9.50 26.73 -0.48
N PHE A 93 8.83 27.47 -1.36
CA PHE A 93 9.34 27.79 -2.68
C PHE A 93 10.62 28.63 -2.56
N PRO A 94 11.76 28.14 -3.09
CA PRO A 94 12.99 28.92 -3.05
C PRO A 94 12.86 30.15 -3.96
N GLY A 95 12.64 31.32 -3.37
CA GLY A 95 12.51 32.59 -4.10
C GLY A 95 11.25 33.38 -3.78
N GLU A 96 10.26 32.75 -3.13
CA GLU A 96 9.06 33.46 -2.70
C GLU A 96 9.25 34.24 -1.40
N THR A 97 8.63 35.42 -1.33
CA THR A 97 8.68 36.32 -0.16
C THR A 97 7.28 36.60 0.34
N LEU A 98 6.97 36.13 1.54
CA LEU A 98 5.65 36.35 2.13
C LEU A 98 5.38 37.84 2.38
N GLY A 99 4.29 38.35 1.81
CA GLY A 99 3.75 39.67 2.12
C GLY A 99 4.32 40.82 1.28
N ASP A 100 5.08 40.54 0.21
CA ASP A 100 5.50 41.58 -0.73
C ASP A 100 4.49 41.80 -1.88
N GLY A 101 3.51 40.90 -2.02
CA GLY A 101 2.40 40.99 -2.97
C GLY A 101 2.83 40.70 -4.41
N LEU A 102 3.94 39.98 -4.60
CA LEU A 102 4.51 39.63 -5.90
C LEU A 102 4.54 38.11 -6.09
N ASP A 103 4.36 37.69 -7.34
CA ASP A 103 4.68 36.34 -7.81
C ASP A 103 6.17 36.37 -8.19
N ASN A 104 7.03 36.00 -7.23
CA ASN A 104 8.48 36.19 -7.32
C ASN A 104 9.14 35.09 -8.17
N ASP A 105 8.59 33.89 -8.15
CA ASP A 105 9.06 32.74 -8.92
C ASP A 105 8.39 32.62 -10.31
N GLY A 106 7.35 33.41 -10.58
CA GLY A 106 6.65 33.50 -11.86
C GLY A 106 5.73 32.30 -12.12
N ASN A 107 5.32 31.57 -11.08
CA ASN A 107 4.50 30.37 -11.18
C ASN A 107 3.00 30.68 -11.38
N GLY A 108 2.59 31.95 -11.24
CA GLY A 108 1.21 32.43 -11.38
C GLY A 108 0.44 32.59 -10.07
N TYR A 109 1.08 32.34 -8.93
CA TYR A 109 0.53 32.43 -7.58
C TYR A 109 1.34 33.47 -6.80
N VAL A 110 0.65 34.39 -6.11
CA VAL A 110 1.30 35.49 -5.40
C VAL A 110 1.56 35.07 -3.97
N ASP A 111 2.79 35.27 -3.48
CA ASP A 111 3.25 35.02 -2.11
C ASP A 111 3.02 33.59 -1.59
N ASP A 112 2.97 32.58 -2.46
CA ASP A 112 2.61 31.18 -2.17
C ASP A 112 3.74 30.37 -1.47
N VAL A 113 4.41 31.01 -0.50
CA VAL A 113 5.63 30.51 0.15
C VAL A 113 5.50 29.06 0.59
N ASN A 114 4.42 28.68 1.28
CA ASN A 114 4.23 27.35 1.87
C ASN A 114 3.11 26.54 1.20
N GLY A 115 2.58 27.02 0.08
CA GLY A 115 1.36 26.49 -0.51
C GLY A 115 0.36 27.56 -0.93
N TYR A 116 -0.79 27.08 -1.39
CA TYR A 116 -1.83 27.95 -1.94
C TYR A 116 -3.23 27.43 -1.62
N ASP A 117 -4.16 28.36 -1.36
CA ASP A 117 -5.59 28.11 -1.25
C ASP A 117 -6.28 28.27 -2.61
N PHE A 118 -6.64 27.14 -3.22
CA PHE A 118 -7.32 27.12 -4.52
C PHE A 118 -8.82 27.42 -4.43
N ILE A 119 -9.40 27.43 -3.22
CA ILE A 119 -10.79 27.82 -2.96
C ILE A 119 -10.90 29.34 -2.90
N HIS A 120 -10.14 29.97 -2.00
CA HIS A 120 -10.19 31.41 -1.79
C HIS A 120 -9.28 32.20 -2.73
N ARG A 121 -8.36 31.49 -3.42
CA ARG A 121 -7.38 32.03 -4.36
C ARG A 121 -6.43 33.01 -3.68
N ASP A 122 -5.81 32.56 -2.60
CA ASP A 122 -4.84 33.33 -1.83
C ASP A 122 -3.69 32.41 -1.31
N PRO A 123 -2.57 32.98 -0.82
CA PRO A 123 -1.41 32.22 -0.35
C PRO A 123 -1.57 31.65 1.08
N ILE A 124 -2.78 31.61 1.63
CA ILE A 124 -3.03 31.21 3.02
C ILE A 124 -3.81 29.88 3.02
N PRO A 125 -3.13 28.73 2.85
CA PRO A 125 -3.77 27.42 2.82
C PRO A 125 -4.08 26.90 4.24
N ASP A 126 -4.64 27.75 5.10
CA ASP A 126 -4.99 27.41 6.48
C ASP A 126 -6.15 26.41 6.52
N ASP A 127 -6.06 25.46 7.44
CA ASP A 127 -6.99 24.36 7.56
C ASP A 127 -8.11 24.64 8.57
N GLU A 128 -9.25 25.08 8.06
CA GLU A 128 -10.47 25.30 8.85
C GLU A 128 -11.22 24.01 9.20
N LEU A 129 -10.86 22.87 8.58
CA LEU A 129 -11.50 21.57 8.77
C LEU A 129 -10.68 20.64 9.69
N ASN A 130 -9.37 20.85 9.79
CA ASN A 130 -8.37 20.01 10.47
C ASN A 130 -8.00 18.69 9.74
N HIS A 131 -8.71 18.30 8.67
CA HIS A 131 -8.46 17.03 7.97
C HIS A 131 -7.07 16.97 7.32
N GLY A 132 -6.66 18.03 6.60
CA GLY A 132 -5.36 18.11 5.95
C GLY A 132 -4.20 18.26 6.94
N THR A 133 -4.39 19.02 8.02
CA THR A 133 -3.43 19.16 9.12
C THR A 133 -3.13 17.83 9.79
N ARG A 134 -4.16 17.01 10.01
CA ARG A 134 -4.03 15.65 10.54
C ARG A 134 -3.37 14.68 9.57
N ALA A 135 -3.69 14.76 8.28
CA ALA A 135 -2.99 13.97 7.28
C ALA A 135 -1.50 14.34 7.24
N ALA A 136 -1.17 15.64 7.25
CA ALA A 136 0.19 16.13 7.26
C ALA A 136 0.96 15.72 8.53
N SER A 137 0.31 15.70 9.70
CA SER A 137 0.93 15.23 10.94
C SER A 137 1.29 13.74 10.89
N LEU A 138 0.42 12.89 10.35
CA LEU A 138 0.69 11.46 10.16
C LEU A 138 1.79 11.21 9.12
N ILE A 139 1.89 12.04 8.07
CA ILE A 139 2.94 11.94 7.07
C ILE A 139 4.29 12.34 7.67
N GLY A 140 4.36 13.58 8.18
CA GLY A 140 5.62 14.30 8.33
C GLY A 140 5.98 14.73 9.76
N GLY A 141 5.03 14.69 10.68
CA GLY A 141 5.14 15.29 12.01
C GLY A 141 6.48 14.99 12.69
N LYS A 142 7.14 16.03 13.21
CA LYS A 142 8.48 15.90 13.79
C LYS A 142 8.47 14.96 15.00
N GLY A 143 9.18 13.84 14.89
CA GLY A 143 9.43 12.95 16.02
C GLY A 143 10.70 13.29 16.81
N GLY A 144 10.88 12.64 17.96
CA GLY A 144 12.13 12.66 18.73
C GLY A 144 12.43 13.94 19.52
N ASN A 145 11.45 14.84 19.64
CA ASN A 145 11.57 16.15 20.33
C ASN A 145 10.81 16.21 21.67
N GLY A 146 10.22 15.10 22.12
CA GLY A 146 9.50 15.02 23.39
C GLY A 146 8.08 15.60 23.37
N SER A 147 7.51 15.91 22.20
CA SER A 147 6.09 16.23 22.03
C SER A 147 5.23 14.97 21.96
N GLU A 148 3.91 15.14 22.09
CA GLU A 148 2.91 14.05 22.10
C GLU A 148 2.55 13.53 20.69
N GLY A 149 3.40 13.64 19.68
CA GLY A 149 3.07 13.17 18.33
C GLY A 149 4.27 13.00 17.41
N ALA A 150 4.20 12.04 16.48
CA ALA A 150 5.17 11.85 15.41
C ALA A 150 4.47 11.38 14.13
N GLY A 151 4.96 11.83 12.98
CA GLY A 151 4.59 11.26 11.68
C GLY A 151 5.41 10.02 11.36
N VAL A 152 5.08 9.37 10.24
CA VAL A 152 5.85 8.23 9.72
C VAL A 152 7.26 8.70 9.30
N ALA A 153 7.35 9.76 8.50
CA ALA A 153 8.58 10.33 7.99
C ALA A 153 8.92 11.62 8.74
N TRP A 154 9.76 11.55 9.76
CA TRP A 154 10.10 12.73 10.55
C TRP A 154 10.72 13.79 9.63
N GLN A 155 10.18 15.02 9.67
CA GLN A 155 10.72 16.14 8.87
C GLN A 155 10.61 15.97 7.35
N ALA A 156 9.51 15.39 6.84
CA ALA A 156 9.20 15.45 5.41
C ALA A 156 9.03 16.91 4.92
N SER A 157 9.30 17.19 3.64
CA SER A 157 9.07 18.51 3.03
C SER A 157 7.68 18.55 2.39
N ILE A 158 6.71 19.22 3.01
CA ILE A 158 5.30 19.21 2.62
C ILE A 158 4.85 20.58 2.06
N LEU A 159 4.32 20.55 0.83
CA LEU A 159 3.64 21.66 0.16
C LEU A 159 2.12 21.56 0.42
N SER A 160 1.53 22.59 1.02
CA SER A 160 0.09 22.62 1.31
C SER A 160 -0.71 23.06 0.07
N CYS A 161 -1.68 22.27 -0.37
CA CYS A 161 -2.56 22.62 -1.48
C CYS A 161 -4.01 22.50 -1.02
N LYS A 162 -4.62 23.62 -0.61
CA LYS A 162 -5.98 23.62 -0.09
C LYS A 162 -6.99 23.62 -1.22
N VAL A 163 -7.78 22.56 -1.28
CA VAL A 163 -8.86 22.33 -2.26
C VAL A 163 -10.18 21.94 -1.60
N LEU A 164 -10.20 21.67 -0.29
CA LEU A 164 -11.42 21.37 0.47
C LEU A 164 -11.76 22.50 1.45
N SER A 165 -13.04 22.87 1.50
CA SER A 165 -13.57 23.87 2.43
C SER A 165 -13.82 23.28 3.83
N GLN A 166 -14.14 24.14 4.79
CA GLN A 166 -14.62 23.74 6.13
C GLN A 166 -15.82 22.78 6.12
N ASN A 167 -16.58 22.69 5.02
CA ASN A 167 -17.68 21.75 4.86
C ASN A 167 -17.26 20.40 4.26
N SER A 168 -15.94 20.16 4.14
CA SER A 168 -15.33 18.98 3.53
C SER A 168 -15.56 18.82 2.03
N TRP A 169 -16.01 19.87 1.32
CA TRP A 169 -16.26 19.85 -0.12
C TRP A 169 -15.30 20.76 -0.88
N GLY A 170 -14.97 20.36 -2.10
CA GLY A 170 -14.10 21.12 -3.01
C GLY A 170 -14.46 20.93 -4.48
N ASP A 171 -14.08 21.86 -5.35
CA ASP A 171 -14.33 21.75 -6.78
C ASP A 171 -13.28 20.91 -7.48
N VAL A 172 -13.70 20.06 -8.44
CA VAL A 172 -12.77 19.31 -9.31
C VAL A 172 -11.79 20.23 -10.04
N SER A 173 -12.21 21.45 -10.39
CA SER A 173 -11.33 22.42 -11.06
C SER A 173 -10.16 22.87 -10.18
N ALA A 174 -10.41 23.14 -8.89
CA ALA A 174 -9.38 23.46 -7.91
C ALA A 174 -8.41 22.28 -7.71
N VAL A 175 -8.94 21.06 -7.66
CA VAL A 175 -8.10 19.84 -7.59
C VAL A 175 -7.18 19.70 -8.80
N VAL A 176 -7.71 19.90 -10.01
CA VAL A 176 -6.90 19.82 -11.25
C VAL A 176 -5.81 20.89 -11.25
N GLU A 177 -6.15 22.12 -10.84
CA GLU A 177 -5.19 23.22 -10.71
C GLU A 177 -4.09 22.90 -9.69
N ALA A 178 -4.46 22.35 -8.51
CA ALA A 178 -3.52 21.92 -7.48
C ALA A 178 -2.59 20.78 -7.94
N ILE A 179 -3.09 19.83 -8.74
CA ILE A 179 -2.23 18.78 -9.33
C ILE A 179 -1.22 19.40 -10.29
N ASP A 180 -1.64 20.32 -11.16
CA ASP A 180 -0.73 20.99 -12.09
C ASP A 180 0.30 21.87 -11.37
N TYR A 181 -0.10 22.51 -10.27
CA TYR A 181 0.79 23.24 -9.36
C TYR A 181 1.82 22.33 -8.70
N ALA A 182 1.42 21.17 -8.18
CA ALA A 182 2.33 20.18 -7.61
C ALA A 182 3.34 19.63 -8.66
N ILE A 183 2.89 19.43 -9.91
CA ILE A 183 3.77 19.06 -11.02
C ILE A 183 4.81 20.16 -11.28
N ALA A 184 4.39 21.43 -11.31
CA ALA A 184 5.28 22.56 -11.53
C ALA A 184 6.31 22.72 -10.39
N ALA A 185 5.90 22.45 -9.14
CA ALA A 185 6.78 22.40 -7.97
C ALA A 185 7.76 21.20 -7.99
N ASN A 186 7.64 20.30 -8.98
CA ASN A 186 8.46 19.11 -9.15
C ASN A 186 8.50 18.25 -7.87
N VAL A 187 7.33 18.02 -7.25
CA VAL A 187 7.23 17.17 -6.06
C VAL A 187 7.46 15.70 -6.41
N ASP A 188 7.87 14.92 -5.42
CA ASP A 188 8.13 13.49 -5.56
C ASP A 188 6.85 12.66 -5.36
N ILE A 189 5.98 13.12 -4.45
CA ILE A 189 4.74 12.44 -4.08
C ILE A 189 3.58 13.44 -4.03
N ILE A 190 2.42 13.06 -4.55
CA ILE A 190 1.14 13.74 -4.34
C ILE A 190 0.27 12.87 -3.43
N HIS A 191 -0.10 13.41 -2.28
CA HIS A 191 -1.13 12.86 -1.40
C HIS A 191 -2.49 13.50 -1.74
N LEU A 192 -3.47 12.67 -2.05
CA LEU A 192 -4.86 13.07 -2.27
C LEU A 192 -5.71 12.53 -1.12
N GLY A 193 -6.21 13.39 -0.22
CA GLY A 193 -7.00 12.92 0.94
C GLY A 193 -8.52 12.87 0.73
N PHE A 194 -8.98 13.03 -0.51
CA PHE A 194 -10.40 13.04 -0.87
C PHE A 194 -10.78 11.90 -1.80
N THR A 195 -12.10 11.71 -1.99
CA THR A 195 -12.65 10.95 -3.11
C THR A 195 -13.70 11.76 -3.88
N LEU A 196 -13.97 11.31 -5.10
CA LEU A 196 -14.99 11.83 -5.99
C LEU A 196 -15.94 10.70 -6.40
N GLY A 197 -17.23 10.90 -6.15
CA GLY A 197 -18.28 10.05 -6.72
C GLY A 197 -18.45 10.29 -8.22
N GLY A 198 -18.62 9.23 -9.00
CA GLY A 198 -18.82 9.34 -10.45
C GLY A 198 -17.52 9.45 -11.26
N SER A 199 -17.63 9.93 -12.50
CA SER A 199 -16.52 10.00 -13.45
C SER A 199 -16.10 11.45 -13.72
N SER A 200 -14.80 11.70 -13.79
CA SER A 200 -14.25 12.99 -14.23
C SER A 200 -13.06 12.75 -15.18
N PRO A 201 -13.27 12.84 -16.51
CA PRO A 201 -12.17 12.71 -17.47
C PRO A 201 -11.07 13.74 -17.25
N VAL A 202 -11.43 14.97 -16.86
CA VAL A 202 -10.45 16.05 -16.61
C VAL A 202 -9.55 15.75 -15.41
N LEU A 203 -10.11 15.18 -14.34
CA LEU A 203 -9.32 14.73 -13.19
C LEU A 203 -8.41 13.56 -13.58
N VAL A 204 -8.93 12.57 -14.32
CA VAL A 204 -8.12 11.44 -14.80
C VAL A 204 -6.95 11.91 -15.67
N GLU A 205 -7.15 12.89 -16.54
CA GLU A 205 -6.06 13.45 -17.34
C GLU A 205 -5.04 14.23 -16.48
N ALA A 206 -5.46 14.90 -15.41
CA ALA A 206 -4.54 15.54 -14.46
C ALA A 206 -3.68 14.50 -13.72
N LEU A 207 -4.30 13.43 -13.21
CA LEU A 207 -3.59 12.33 -12.56
C LEU A 207 -2.58 11.66 -13.52
N LYS A 208 -2.94 11.49 -14.80
CA LYS A 208 -2.01 10.99 -15.83
C LYS A 208 -0.83 11.93 -16.05
N ARG A 209 -1.05 13.26 -16.07
CA ARG A 209 0.06 14.22 -16.19
C ARG A 209 1.05 14.07 -15.04
N ALA A 210 0.58 13.97 -13.80
CA ALA A 210 1.44 13.74 -12.64
C ALA A 210 2.20 12.40 -12.74
N ASN A 211 1.52 11.31 -13.11
CA ASN A 211 2.18 10.01 -13.31
C ASN A 211 3.25 10.05 -14.42
N ASN A 212 2.98 10.73 -15.53
CA ASN A 212 3.92 10.89 -16.64
C ASN A 212 5.12 11.79 -16.27
N ALA A 213 4.96 12.69 -15.29
CA ALA A 213 6.05 13.46 -14.70
C ALA A 213 6.89 12.63 -13.71
N GLY A 214 6.55 11.35 -13.47
CA GLY A 214 7.26 10.46 -12.55
C GLY A 214 6.81 10.57 -11.09
N ILE A 215 5.73 11.29 -10.81
CA ILE A 215 5.26 11.57 -9.45
C ILE A 215 4.41 10.40 -8.93
N LEU A 216 4.71 9.92 -7.72
CA LEU A 216 3.88 8.93 -7.04
C LEU A 216 2.59 9.57 -6.55
N ILE A 217 1.46 8.92 -6.79
CA ILE A 217 0.15 9.39 -6.33
C ILE A 217 -0.36 8.43 -5.27
N VAL A 218 -0.67 8.93 -4.08
CA VAL A 218 -1.25 8.14 -2.99
C VAL A 218 -2.65 8.64 -2.70
N CYS A 219 -3.61 7.73 -2.62
CA CYS A 219 -5.01 8.11 -2.42
C CYS A 219 -5.83 7.08 -1.64
N PRO A 220 -6.90 7.49 -0.96
CA PRO A 220 -7.82 6.58 -0.28
C PRO A 220 -8.57 5.69 -1.27
N SER A 221 -8.95 4.49 -0.83
CA SER A 221 -9.87 3.62 -1.58
C SER A 221 -11.33 4.04 -1.42
N GLY A 222 -11.67 4.88 -0.44
CA GLY A 222 -13.03 5.36 -0.16
C GLY A 222 -13.73 4.63 0.98
N ASN A 223 -14.75 5.28 1.54
CA ASN A 223 -15.50 4.79 2.70
C ASN A 223 -16.98 4.61 2.36
N HIS A 224 -17.54 3.43 2.64
CA HIS A 224 -18.96 3.18 2.70
C HIS A 224 -19.59 3.93 3.88
N PRO A 225 -20.79 4.53 3.71
CA PRO A 225 -21.60 4.96 4.83
C PRO A 225 -21.78 3.83 5.87
N PRO A 226 -21.86 4.14 7.17
CA PRO A 226 -22.10 3.14 8.21
C PRO A 226 -23.30 2.24 7.88
N GLY A 227 -23.14 0.93 8.05
CA GLY A 227 -24.20 -0.05 7.76
C GLY A 227 -24.39 -0.41 6.27
N THR A 228 -23.57 0.13 5.36
CA THR A 228 -23.66 -0.16 3.91
C THR A 228 -22.49 -0.98 3.37
N ALA A 229 -21.67 -1.56 4.26
CA ALA A 229 -20.48 -2.35 3.94
C ALA A 229 -20.72 -3.52 2.96
N GLU A 230 -21.94 -4.06 2.95
CA GLU A 230 -22.33 -5.18 2.09
C GLU A 230 -22.72 -4.77 0.67
N LEU A 231 -22.85 -3.46 0.38
CA LEU A 231 -23.21 -2.98 -0.95
C LEU A 231 -21.97 -2.97 -1.86
N PRO A 232 -22.07 -3.52 -3.08
CA PRO A 232 -20.99 -3.40 -4.05
C PRO A 232 -20.91 -1.96 -4.56
N VAL A 233 -19.93 -1.20 -4.07
CA VAL A 233 -19.65 0.15 -4.55
C VAL A 233 -18.33 0.13 -5.33
N PRO A 234 -18.27 0.72 -6.54
CA PRO A 234 -17.01 0.82 -7.26
C PRO A 234 -16.03 1.72 -6.49
N VAL A 235 -14.73 1.42 -6.61
CA VAL A 235 -13.69 2.33 -6.10
C VAL A 235 -13.90 3.72 -6.72
N PRO A 236 -14.06 4.79 -5.93
CA PRO A 236 -14.24 6.15 -6.41
C PRO A 236 -12.95 6.69 -7.02
N LEU A 237 -13.04 7.82 -7.73
CA LEU A 237 -11.83 8.58 -8.10
C LEU A 237 -11.22 9.21 -6.84
N PRO A 238 -9.89 9.39 -6.78
CA PRO A 238 -8.89 9.05 -7.80
C PRO A 238 -8.54 7.55 -7.84
N GLY A 239 -8.91 6.76 -6.84
CA GLY A 239 -8.57 5.33 -6.70
C GLY A 239 -8.85 4.47 -7.92
N SER A 240 -9.93 4.75 -8.67
CA SER A 240 -10.28 4.01 -9.89
C SER A 240 -9.49 4.36 -11.15
N ALA A 241 -8.66 5.40 -11.14
CA ALA A 241 -7.81 5.76 -12.28
C ALA A 241 -6.76 4.68 -12.59
N ASN A 242 -6.32 3.93 -11.56
CA ASN A 242 -5.46 2.75 -11.66
C ASN A 242 -4.18 2.98 -12.49
N LEU A 243 -3.43 4.03 -12.18
CA LEU A 243 -2.23 4.43 -12.92
C LEU A 243 -0.96 3.68 -12.42
N PRO A 244 0.10 3.54 -13.24
CA PRO A 244 1.30 2.77 -12.89
C PRO A 244 2.04 3.22 -11.62
N LEU A 245 2.09 4.52 -11.34
CA LEU A 245 2.68 5.13 -10.14
C LEU A 245 1.62 5.56 -9.13
N GLN A 246 0.44 4.91 -9.12
CA GLN A 246 -0.61 5.18 -8.15
C GLN A 246 -0.67 4.10 -7.08
N VAL A 247 -0.91 4.51 -5.83
CA VAL A 247 -1.11 3.65 -4.67
C VAL A 247 -2.44 4.02 -3.99
N THR A 248 -3.48 3.29 -4.34
CA THR A 248 -4.79 3.32 -3.69
C THR A 248 -4.78 2.48 -2.41
N VAL A 249 -5.16 3.07 -1.27
CA VAL A 249 -4.96 2.51 0.07
C VAL A 249 -6.29 2.22 0.78
N ALA A 250 -6.45 0.99 1.25
CA ALA A 250 -7.53 0.57 2.14
C ALA A 250 -7.18 0.80 3.62
N ALA A 251 -8.19 0.74 4.49
CA ALA A 251 -8.00 0.80 5.93
C ALA A 251 -7.95 -0.60 6.54
N SER A 252 -7.03 -0.80 7.49
CA SER A 252 -6.99 -1.96 8.39
C SER A 252 -7.34 -1.58 9.83
N THR A 253 -7.77 -2.58 10.58
CA THR A 253 -8.13 -2.48 11.99
C THR A 253 -6.98 -2.92 12.91
N PRO A 254 -7.05 -2.58 14.22
CA PRO A 254 -6.10 -3.09 15.22
C PRO A 254 -6.19 -4.62 15.42
N ALA A 255 -7.23 -5.27 14.89
CA ALA A 255 -7.42 -6.72 14.91
C ALA A 255 -6.73 -7.43 13.73
N ASP A 256 -5.99 -6.70 12.90
CA ASP A 256 -5.31 -7.22 11.70
C ASP A 256 -6.29 -7.70 10.62
N THR A 257 -7.38 -6.95 10.42
CA THR A 257 -8.37 -7.19 9.37
C THR A 257 -8.57 -5.95 8.53
N ILE A 258 -9.14 -6.10 7.33
CA ILE A 258 -9.63 -4.96 6.56
C ILE A 258 -10.84 -4.34 7.29
N SER A 259 -10.87 -3.01 7.37
CA SER A 259 -12.00 -2.28 7.95
C SER A 259 -13.26 -2.46 7.12
N ASP A 260 -14.38 -2.72 7.78
CA ASP A 260 -15.67 -3.02 7.14
C ASP A 260 -16.26 -1.85 6.33
N TYR A 261 -15.94 -0.61 6.69
CA TYR A 261 -16.35 0.58 5.94
C TYR A 261 -15.55 0.81 4.67
N CYS A 262 -14.43 0.11 4.46
CA CYS A 262 -13.54 0.42 3.36
C CYS A 262 -14.09 -0.14 2.03
N VAL A 263 -14.05 0.66 0.96
CA VAL A 263 -14.27 0.14 -0.40
C VAL A 263 -13.04 -0.66 -0.79
N VAL A 264 -13.25 -1.87 -1.33
CA VAL A 264 -12.18 -2.80 -1.70
C VAL A 264 -12.39 -3.38 -3.09
N ASP A 265 -11.32 -3.47 -3.86
CA ASP A 265 -11.27 -4.09 -5.18
C ASP A 265 -9.81 -4.51 -5.43
N PRO A 266 -9.48 -5.81 -5.42
CA PRO A 266 -8.09 -6.27 -5.56
C PRO A 266 -7.47 -5.95 -6.93
N THR A 267 -8.23 -5.40 -7.88
CA THR A 267 -7.71 -4.91 -9.17
C THR A 267 -7.35 -3.42 -9.18
N LYS A 268 -7.75 -2.66 -8.15
CA LYS A 268 -7.59 -1.19 -8.07
C LYS A 268 -7.07 -0.69 -6.73
N VAL A 269 -7.27 -1.46 -5.67
CA VAL A 269 -6.79 -1.16 -4.31
C VAL A 269 -5.56 -2.00 -4.04
N HIS A 270 -4.47 -1.35 -3.60
CA HIS A 270 -3.14 -1.95 -3.68
C HIS A 270 -2.70 -2.60 -2.37
N LEU A 271 -2.88 -1.92 -1.24
CA LEU A 271 -2.58 -2.42 0.09
C LEU A 271 -3.53 -1.79 1.11
N ALA A 272 -3.50 -2.30 2.33
CA ALA A 272 -4.10 -1.65 3.48
C ALA A 272 -3.05 -0.92 4.32
N ALA A 273 -3.48 0.05 5.12
CA ALA A 273 -2.72 0.60 6.22
C ALA A 273 -3.67 0.89 7.39
N PRO A 274 -3.18 1.06 8.63
CA PRO A 274 -4.03 1.40 9.77
C PRO A 274 -4.97 2.59 9.46
N GLY A 275 -6.26 2.47 9.81
CA GLY A 275 -7.26 3.51 9.54
C GLY A 275 -8.39 3.64 10.57
N ALA A 276 -8.27 2.89 11.68
CA ALA A 276 -9.09 3.07 12.87
C ALA A 276 -8.22 3.67 13.97
N PHE A 277 -8.74 4.58 14.77
CA PHE A 277 -8.00 5.19 15.86
C PHE A 277 -8.85 5.12 17.14
N PRO A 278 -8.25 5.20 18.32
CA PRO A 278 -8.99 5.10 19.56
C PRO A 278 -9.67 6.43 19.91
N GLU A 279 -10.93 6.36 20.31
CA GLU A 279 -11.69 7.48 20.89
C GLU A 279 -12.47 6.96 22.12
N GLY A 280 -12.24 7.54 23.30
CA GLY A 280 -13.04 7.25 24.50
C GLY A 280 -12.97 5.80 25.02
N GLY A 281 -11.94 5.03 24.65
CA GLY A 281 -11.79 3.63 25.04
C GLY A 281 -12.33 2.60 24.03
N ASP A 282 -12.92 3.07 22.93
CA ASP A 282 -13.32 2.26 21.76
C ASP A 282 -12.52 2.69 20.51
N TYR A 283 -12.62 1.90 19.42
CA TYR A 283 -12.05 2.30 18.11
C TYR A 283 -13.13 2.94 17.24
N VAL A 284 -12.89 4.19 16.85
CA VAL A 284 -13.76 4.90 15.89
C VAL A 284 -13.24 4.65 14.47
N ARG A 285 -14.16 4.67 13.51
CA ARG A 285 -13.83 4.60 12.07
C ARG A 285 -13.28 5.98 11.71
N TYR A 286 -12.04 6.15 11.27
CA TYR A 286 -11.57 7.51 10.95
C TYR A 286 -11.44 7.75 9.47
N GLY A 287 -11.16 6.73 8.65
CA GLY A 287 -11.21 6.86 7.19
C GLY A 287 -9.97 6.36 6.47
N THR A 288 -10.14 6.09 5.17
CA THR A 288 -9.05 5.65 4.28
C THR A 288 -8.07 6.77 3.92
N SER A 289 -8.41 8.05 4.16
CA SER A 289 -7.51 9.20 3.95
C SER A 289 -6.27 9.12 4.86
N TYR A 290 -6.47 8.82 6.13
CA TYR A 290 -5.38 8.65 7.10
C TYR A 290 -4.52 7.42 6.82
N SER A 291 -5.12 6.32 6.34
CA SER A 291 -4.35 5.17 5.85
C SER A 291 -3.47 5.55 4.66
N ALA A 292 -3.99 6.36 3.74
CA ALA A 292 -3.20 6.90 2.63
C ALA A 292 -2.08 7.84 3.12
N ALA A 293 -2.30 8.61 4.18
CA ALA A 293 -1.29 9.48 4.79
C ALA A 293 -0.12 8.65 5.36
N LEU A 294 -0.41 7.57 6.09
CA LEU A 294 0.64 6.65 6.59
C LEU A 294 1.48 6.05 5.45
N VAL A 295 0.83 5.63 4.36
CA VAL A 295 1.53 5.11 3.17
C VAL A 295 2.34 6.19 2.46
N THR A 296 1.86 7.44 2.46
CA THR A 296 2.59 8.58 1.88
C THR A 296 3.89 8.82 2.63
N GLY A 297 3.85 8.86 3.98
CA GLY A 297 5.07 8.96 4.78
C GLY A 297 6.00 7.75 4.61
N ALA A 298 5.46 6.55 4.48
CA ALA A 298 6.26 5.35 4.22
C ALA A 298 7.01 5.41 2.89
N LEU A 299 6.35 5.86 1.83
CA LEU A 299 6.97 6.09 0.51
C LEU A 299 8.04 7.19 0.59
N ALA A 300 7.82 8.24 1.36
CA ALA A 300 8.82 9.29 1.55
C ALA A 300 10.09 8.74 2.21
N LEU A 301 9.97 7.94 3.27
CA LEU A 301 11.15 7.26 3.85
C LEU A 301 11.83 6.32 2.86
N ALA A 302 11.07 5.57 2.07
CA ALA A 302 11.64 4.66 1.08
C ALA A 302 12.40 5.40 -0.02
N MET A 303 11.87 6.53 -0.52
CA MET A 303 12.56 7.36 -1.51
C MET A 303 13.82 8.02 -0.93
N ALA A 304 13.80 8.41 0.34
CA ALA A 304 14.95 8.96 1.02
C ALA A 304 16.04 7.90 1.28
N GLU A 305 15.63 6.67 1.59
CA GLU A 305 16.54 5.53 1.82
C GLU A 305 17.15 4.98 0.54
N PHE A 306 16.36 4.93 -0.55
CA PHE A 306 16.79 4.41 -1.84
C PHE A 306 16.72 5.51 -2.91
N PRO A 307 17.56 6.56 -2.82
CA PRO A 307 17.47 7.74 -3.70
C PRO A 307 17.77 7.44 -5.18
N ASP A 308 18.47 6.33 -5.46
CA ASP A 308 18.80 5.88 -6.81
C ASP A 308 17.70 4.99 -7.44
N GLU A 309 16.67 4.59 -6.67
CA GLU A 309 15.57 3.78 -7.17
C GLU A 309 14.51 4.63 -7.88
N SER A 310 14.02 4.13 -9.01
CA SER A 310 12.92 4.78 -9.70
C SER A 310 11.63 4.73 -8.88
N PRO A 311 10.70 5.70 -9.03
CA PRO A 311 9.40 5.67 -8.36
C PRO A 311 8.61 4.37 -8.57
N ALA A 312 8.73 3.75 -9.76
CA ALA A 312 8.14 2.45 -10.05
C ALA A 312 8.73 1.32 -9.20
N THR A 313 10.04 1.37 -8.95
CA THR A 313 10.76 0.41 -8.11
C THR A 313 10.38 0.59 -6.64
N ILE A 314 10.30 1.83 -6.15
CA ILE A 314 9.83 2.15 -4.80
C ILE A 314 8.38 1.66 -4.59
N ARG A 315 7.49 1.90 -5.55
CA ARG A 315 6.11 1.38 -5.49
C ARG A 315 6.09 -0.13 -5.45
N ARG A 316 6.91 -0.81 -6.25
CA ARG A 316 7.01 -2.28 -6.25
C ARG A 316 7.50 -2.77 -4.88
N ARG A 317 8.56 -2.18 -4.34
CA ARG A 317 9.11 -2.45 -3.01
C ARG A 317 8.02 -2.36 -1.92
N LEU A 318 7.20 -1.31 -1.94
CA LEU A 318 6.05 -1.15 -1.04
C LEU A 318 5.05 -2.32 -1.11
N LEU A 319 4.69 -2.76 -2.33
CA LEU A 319 3.68 -3.82 -2.51
C LEU A 319 4.23 -5.22 -2.19
N GLU A 320 5.54 -5.41 -2.30
CA GLU A 320 6.23 -6.67 -1.99
C GLU A 320 6.57 -6.80 -0.48
N SER A 321 6.61 -5.69 0.25
CA SER A 321 7.04 -5.66 1.66
C SER A 321 5.91 -5.81 2.69
N VAL A 322 4.65 -6.00 2.27
CA VAL A 322 3.48 -6.01 3.16
C VAL A 322 3.44 -7.18 4.16
N ASP A 323 2.73 -6.98 5.27
CA ASP A 323 2.25 -8.05 6.15
C ASP A 323 0.90 -8.58 5.67
N ILE A 324 0.79 -9.89 5.47
CA ILE A 324 -0.41 -10.47 4.87
C ILE A 324 -1.57 -10.51 5.84
N LEU A 325 -2.70 -9.96 5.40
CA LEU A 325 -3.94 -9.95 6.15
C LEU A 325 -4.77 -11.22 5.88
N PRO A 326 -5.46 -11.77 6.90
CA PRO A 326 -6.49 -12.78 6.70
C PRO A 326 -7.53 -12.30 5.68
N GLY A 327 -7.67 -13.03 4.56
CA GLY A 327 -8.59 -12.67 3.48
C GLY A 327 -8.17 -11.46 2.63
N GLY A 328 -7.04 -10.80 2.95
CA GLY A 328 -6.61 -9.55 2.31
C GLY A 328 -6.46 -9.64 0.79
N SER A 329 -6.06 -10.80 0.27
CA SER A 329 -5.94 -11.06 -1.18
C SER A 329 -7.25 -10.95 -1.98
N MET A 330 -8.40 -11.02 -1.30
CA MET A 330 -9.72 -10.80 -1.91
C MET A 330 -10.12 -9.31 -1.88
N SER A 331 -9.36 -8.48 -1.16
CA SER A 331 -9.68 -7.08 -0.89
C SER A 331 -8.68 -6.12 -1.55
N VAL A 332 -7.38 -6.43 -1.50
CA VAL A 332 -6.29 -5.59 -2.00
C VAL A 332 -5.28 -6.42 -2.79
N SER A 333 -4.61 -5.82 -3.77
CA SER A 333 -3.78 -6.53 -4.75
C SER A 333 -2.50 -7.13 -4.16
N SER A 334 -1.89 -6.50 -3.16
CA SER A 334 -0.75 -7.05 -2.40
C SER A 334 -1.17 -8.16 -1.43
N GLY A 335 -2.46 -8.21 -1.10
CA GLY A 335 -3.03 -9.08 -0.07
C GLY A 335 -2.70 -8.69 1.37
N GLY A 336 -2.04 -7.53 1.62
CA GLY A 336 -1.51 -7.20 2.93
C GLY A 336 -1.63 -5.73 3.35
N ARG A 337 -1.19 -5.49 4.59
CA ARG A 337 -1.02 -4.18 5.24
C ARG A 337 0.42 -3.70 5.07
N LEU A 338 0.61 -2.39 4.97
CA LEU A 338 1.90 -1.72 5.11
C LEU A 338 2.74 -2.32 6.27
N ASN A 339 3.97 -2.69 5.95
CA ASN A 339 5.05 -2.93 6.90
C ASN A 339 6.23 -2.04 6.51
N LEU A 340 6.50 -1.05 7.35
CA LEU A 340 7.50 -0.02 7.12
C LEU A 340 8.92 -0.58 7.27
N ALA A 341 9.17 -1.43 8.26
CA ALA A 341 10.50 -2.01 8.48
C ALA A 341 10.96 -2.87 7.29
N ARG A 342 10.06 -3.68 6.73
CA ARG A 342 10.36 -4.49 5.54
C ARG A 342 10.54 -3.62 4.29
N LEU A 343 9.76 -2.54 4.16
CA LEU A 343 9.90 -1.56 3.07
C LEU A 343 11.30 -0.94 3.04
N LEU A 344 11.84 -0.56 4.20
CA LEU A 344 13.15 0.11 4.32
C LEU A 344 14.34 -0.85 4.36
N SER A 345 14.12 -2.17 4.37
CA SER A 345 15.23 -3.15 4.44
C SER A 345 15.99 -3.30 3.11
N ASP A 346 17.32 -3.48 3.19
CA ASP A 346 18.20 -3.77 2.05
C ASP A 346 19.10 -5.00 2.27
N PRO A 347 19.13 -5.99 1.33
CA PRO A 347 18.18 -6.15 0.24
C PRO A 347 16.76 -6.28 0.79
N LEU A 348 15.77 -5.88 -0.02
CA LEU A 348 14.35 -6.19 0.20
C LEU A 348 14.26 -7.60 0.79
N GLN A 349 13.76 -7.71 2.02
CA GLN A 349 13.82 -8.97 2.76
C GLN A 349 13.18 -10.08 1.91
N ALA A 350 14.02 -10.97 1.39
CA ALA A 350 13.62 -11.89 0.33
C ALA A 350 12.47 -12.77 0.80
N VAL A 351 11.49 -12.96 -0.08
CA VAL A 351 10.42 -13.92 0.16
C VAL A 351 11.07 -15.31 0.30
N PRO A 352 10.90 -15.99 1.45
CA PRO A 352 11.57 -17.27 1.66
C PRO A 352 11.21 -18.26 0.57
N HIS A 353 12.22 -18.87 -0.04
CA HIS A 353 12.09 -19.88 -1.09
C HIS A 353 11.51 -19.38 -2.42
N ASP A 354 11.45 -18.06 -2.63
CA ASP A 354 11.07 -17.46 -3.92
C ASP A 354 12.09 -17.79 -5.02
N LYS A 355 13.36 -17.45 -4.78
CA LYS A 355 14.45 -17.82 -5.69
C LYS A 355 14.70 -19.32 -5.64
N PHE A 356 14.79 -19.96 -6.80
CA PHE A 356 15.08 -21.39 -6.95
C PHE A 356 16.41 -21.78 -6.31
N ALA A 357 17.39 -20.87 -6.37
CA ALA A 357 18.68 -21.01 -5.69
C ALA A 357 18.53 -21.15 -4.17
N ASP A 358 17.53 -20.47 -3.59
CA ASP A 358 17.23 -20.40 -2.15
C ASP A 358 16.08 -21.34 -1.74
N ARG A 359 15.74 -22.32 -2.59
CA ARG A 359 14.67 -23.29 -2.33
C ARG A 359 14.84 -24.03 -1.01
N ARG A 360 13.73 -24.39 -0.37
CA ARG A 360 13.77 -25.16 0.88
C ARG A 360 14.16 -26.61 0.63
N ILE A 361 15.24 -27.07 1.25
CA ILE A 361 15.64 -28.48 1.22
C ILE A 361 14.90 -29.26 2.32
N LEU A 362 14.31 -30.39 1.96
CA LEU A 362 13.53 -31.29 2.80
C LEU A 362 14.01 -32.73 2.65
N SER A 363 14.04 -33.48 3.75
CA SER A 363 14.41 -34.90 3.77
C SER A 363 13.53 -35.76 4.67
N ASP A 364 12.63 -35.14 5.44
CA ASP A 364 11.78 -35.84 6.38
C ASP A 364 10.65 -36.59 5.66
N ALA A 365 10.27 -37.75 6.20
CA ALA A 365 9.19 -38.57 5.65
C ALA A 365 7.84 -37.87 5.74
N ALA A 366 7.63 -37.05 6.77
CA ALA A 366 6.42 -36.26 6.95
C ALA A 366 6.76 -34.87 7.51
N GLY A 367 5.92 -33.90 7.17
CA GLY A 367 6.09 -32.54 7.68
C GLY A 367 5.07 -31.58 7.12
N ARG A 368 5.14 -30.35 7.62
CA ARG A 368 4.35 -29.24 7.12
C ARG A 368 5.19 -27.98 7.09
N TRP A 369 5.05 -27.24 6.00
CA TRP A 369 5.54 -25.89 5.89
C TRP A 369 4.39 -24.93 5.63
N SER A 370 4.49 -23.72 6.18
CA SER A 370 3.60 -22.60 5.90
C SER A 370 4.43 -21.32 5.81
N GLY A 371 4.09 -20.48 4.85
CA GLY A 371 4.70 -19.16 4.66
C GLY A 371 3.86 -18.33 3.69
N SER A 372 4.46 -17.35 3.03
CA SER A 372 3.77 -16.50 2.07
C SER A 372 4.49 -16.44 0.73
N ASN A 373 3.73 -16.36 -0.36
CA ASN A 373 4.22 -16.05 -1.70
C ASN A 373 3.96 -14.59 -2.12
N ALA A 374 3.58 -13.72 -1.18
CA ALA A 374 3.42 -12.30 -1.47
C ALA A 374 4.78 -11.66 -1.71
N GLY A 375 4.92 -10.98 -2.84
CA GLY A 375 6.19 -10.45 -3.32
C GLY A 375 7.13 -11.48 -3.96
N ALA A 376 6.69 -12.74 -4.11
CA ALA A 376 7.43 -13.71 -4.90
C ALA A 376 7.51 -13.24 -6.36
N THR A 377 8.69 -13.35 -6.94
CA THR A 377 9.01 -12.92 -8.29
C THR A 377 8.93 -14.11 -9.25
N THR A 378 9.19 -13.88 -10.53
CA THR A 378 9.29 -14.98 -11.50
C THR A 378 10.71 -15.06 -12.04
N GLU A 379 11.22 -16.27 -12.21
CA GLU A 379 12.55 -16.56 -12.72
C GLU A 379 12.51 -17.60 -13.85
N ALA A 380 13.66 -17.86 -14.47
CA ALA A 380 13.74 -18.76 -15.62
C ALA A 380 13.22 -20.18 -15.32
N GLN A 381 13.40 -20.64 -14.08
CA GLN A 381 12.97 -21.94 -13.60
C GLN A 381 11.44 -22.07 -13.48
N ASP A 382 10.72 -20.95 -13.36
CA ASP A 382 9.25 -20.93 -13.36
C ASP A 382 8.66 -21.01 -14.76
N GLN A 383 9.46 -20.61 -15.77
CA GLN A 383 9.02 -20.40 -17.14
C GLN A 383 9.03 -21.70 -17.95
N THR A 384 8.21 -22.65 -17.55
CA THR A 384 7.77 -23.70 -18.46
C THR A 384 6.62 -23.14 -19.30
N ALA A 385 6.92 -22.58 -20.48
CA ALA A 385 5.98 -21.90 -21.39
C ALA A 385 4.71 -22.70 -21.79
N THR A 386 4.60 -23.95 -21.37
CA THR A 386 3.49 -24.87 -21.63
C THR A 386 2.51 -25.05 -20.45
N LEU A 387 2.84 -24.54 -19.26
CA LEU A 387 2.06 -24.81 -18.06
C LEU A 387 0.93 -23.79 -17.87
N LYS A 388 -0.31 -24.29 -17.78
CA LYS A 388 -1.52 -23.51 -17.45
C LYS A 388 -2.09 -23.91 -16.08
N PRO A 389 -2.57 -22.96 -15.25
CA PRO A 389 -2.34 -21.52 -15.39
C PRO A 389 -0.85 -21.18 -15.25
N THR A 390 -0.45 -20.06 -15.86
CA THR A 390 0.94 -19.56 -15.83
C THR A 390 1.32 -19.24 -14.39
N PRO A 391 2.46 -19.76 -13.90
CA PRO A 391 2.92 -19.42 -12.55
C PRO A 391 3.21 -17.94 -12.42
N GLN A 392 2.87 -17.36 -11.27
CA GLN A 392 3.07 -15.91 -11.04
C GLN A 392 3.84 -15.60 -9.76
N ARG A 393 3.79 -16.47 -8.75
CA ARG A 393 4.30 -16.23 -7.40
C ARG A 393 4.80 -17.54 -6.79
N THR A 394 5.87 -18.06 -7.36
CA THR A 394 6.37 -19.41 -7.12
C THR A 394 7.23 -19.47 -5.87
N LEU A 395 7.08 -20.57 -5.14
CA LEU A 395 7.97 -20.94 -4.05
C LEU A 395 8.51 -22.35 -4.32
N TRP A 396 9.81 -22.53 -4.12
CA TRP A 396 10.53 -23.73 -4.48
C TRP A 396 10.93 -24.57 -3.28
N PHE A 397 10.78 -25.89 -3.42
CA PHE A 397 11.24 -26.89 -2.46
C PHE A 397 12.00 -28.00 -3.19
N GLU A 398 13.00 -28.58 -2.55
CA GLU A 398 13.61 -29.84 -2.96
C GLU A 398 13.37 -30.87 -1.87
N TRP A 399 12.82 -32.03 -2.24
CA TRP A 399 12.59 -33.12 -1.30
C TRP A 399 13.32 -34.38 -1.75
N THR A 400 14.06 -35.00 -0.82
CA THR A 400 14.73 -36.28 -1.04
C THR A 400 13.99 -37.38 -0.30
N ALA A 401 13.59 -38.44 -1.01
CA ALA A 401 12.85 -39.54 -0.44
C ALA A 401 13.69 -40.30 0.63
N PRO A 402 13.29 -40.29 1.92
CA PRO A 402 14.04 -41.01 2.95
C PRO A 402 13.86 -42.53 2.88
N SER A 403 12.78 -43.00 2.25
CA SER A 403 12.44 -44.41 2.07
C SER A 403 11.64 -44.62 0.77
N THR A 404 11.45 -45.89 0.38
CA THR A 404 10.59 -46.27 -0.75
C THR A 404 9.15 -46.39 -0.25
N GLY A 405 8.19 -45.80 -0.99
CA GLY A 405 6.77 -45.83 -0.63
C GLY A 405 5.92 -44.90 -1.49
N THR A 406 4.73 -44.54 -1.00
CA THR A 406 3.83 -43.59 -1.67
C THR A 406 3.86 -42.25 -0.96
N LEU A 407 4.46 -41.24 -1.58
CA LEU A 407 4.46 -39.87 -1.07
C LEU A 407 3.11 -39.23 -1.36
N THR A 408 2.51 -38.59 -0.36
CA THR A 408 1.35 -37.70 -0.54
C THR A 408 1.73 -36.27 -0.20
N ILE A 409 1.46 -35.32 -1.11
CA ILE A 409 1.73 -33.90 -0.94
C ILE A 409 0.41 -33.13 -1.03
N THR A 410 0.12 -32.30 -0.03
CA THR A 410 -1.13 -31.55 0.11
C THR A 410 -0.83 -30.05 0.16
N PRO A 411 -1.03 -29.32 -0.96
CA PRO A 411 -0.92 -27.87 -0.99
C PRO A 411 -2.22 -27.22 -0.48
N LYS A 412 -2.11 -26.12 0.25
CA LYS A 412 -3.24 -25.31 0.75
C LYS A 412 -2.90 -23.83 0.75
N THR A 413 -3.88 -22.99 0.42
CA THR A 413 -3.86 -21.55 0.67
C THR A 413 -4.77 -21.23 1.85
N ALA A 414 -4.56 -20.08 2.49
CA ALA A 414 -5.51 -19.50 3.45
C ALA A 414 -6.65 -18.71 2.76
N THR A 415 -6.64 -18.65 1.43
CA THR A 415 -7.53 -17.81 0.59
C THR A 415 -8.50 -18.70 -0.18
N LYS A 416 -9.52 -18.12 -0.84
CA LYS A 416 -10.41 -18.88 -1.74
C LYS A 416 -9.71 -19.32 -3.03
N SER A 417 -8.56 -18.73 -3.36
CA SER A 417 -7.78 -19.09 -4.55
C SER A 417 -7.10 -20.43 -4.35
N PRO A 418 -7.20 -21.37 -5.31
CA PRO A 418 -6.57 -22.67 -5.16
C PRO A 418 -5.05 -22.56 -5.13
N ALA A 419 -4.42 -23.37 -4.27
CA ALA A 419 -3.00 -23.63 -4.35
C ALA A 419 -2.73 -24.49 -5.58
N LEU A 420 -1.65 -24.15 -6.28
CA LEU A 420 -1.10 -24.88 -7.39
C LEU A 420 0.18 -25.55 -6.90
N LEU A 421 0.27 -26.86 -7.06
CA LEU A 421 1.48 -27.62 -6.81
C LEU A 421 1.90 -28.32 -8.08
N ARG A 422 3.18 -28.21 -8.42
CA ARG A 422 3.79 -28.98 -9.49
C ARG A 422 5.02 -29.68 -8.95
N VAL A 423 5.18 -30.95 -9.33
CA VAL A 423 6.27 -31.80 -8.89
C VAL A 423 7.07 -32.20 -10.11
N PHE A 424 8.36 -31.90 -10.10
CA PHE A 424 9.29 -32.19 -11.19
C PHE A 424 10.34 -33.19 -10.74
N GLU A 425 10.89 -33.94 -11.70
CA GLU A 425 12.15 -34.63 -11.49
C GLU A 425 13.26 -33.60 -11.24
N SER A 426 14.19 -33.93 -10.34
CA SER A 426 15.43 -33.17 -10.19
C SER A 426 16.48 -33.72 -11.15
N VAL A 427 16.85 -32.95 -12.17
CA VAL A 427 17.90 -33.32 -13.14
C VAL A 427 19.05 -32.33 -12.97
N ASN A 428 20.20 -32.80 -12.49
CA ASN A 428 21.36 -31.96 -12.17
C ASN A 428 21.01 -30.78 -11.24
N GLY A 429 20.04 -30.95 -10.34
CA GLY A 429 19.60 -29.91 -9.42
C GLY A 429 18.68 -28.85 -10.03
N ALA A 430 18.18 -29.05 -11.25
CA ALA A 430 17.20 -28.17 -11.92
C ALA A 430 15.88 -28.92 -12.22
N PRO A 431 14.76 -28.21 -12.44
CA PRO A 431 13.48 -28.82 -12.80
C PRO A 431 13.57 -29.53 -14.16
N GLY A 432 13.32 -30.84 -14.15
CA GLY A 432 13.23 -31.68 -15.35
C GLY A 432 11.78 -31.92 -15.78
N ALA A 433 11.44 -33.18 -16.07
CA ALA A 433 10.09 -33.55 -16.48
C ALA A 433 9.08 -33.36 -15.34
N LEU A 434 7.88 -32.88 -15.68
CA LEU A 434 6.75 -32.80 -14.75
C LEU A 434 6.28 -34.23 -14.40
N VAL A 435 6.34 -34.58 -13.12
CA VAL A 435 5.91 -35.87 -12.59
C VAL A 435 4.41 -35.86 -12.29
N THR A 436 3.94 -34.83 -11.59
CA THR A 436 2.52 -34.66 -11.25
C THR A 436 2.20 -33.21 -10.93
N SER A 437 0.92 -32.86 -10.89
CA SER A 437 0.45 -31.55 -10.47
C SER A 437 -0.92 -31.59 -9.81
N ALA A 438 -1.16 -30.63 -8.92
CA ALA A 438 -2.47 -30.32 -8.36
C ALA A 438 -2.81 -28.86 -8.63
N LEU A 439 -3.92 -28.63 -9.33
CA LEU A 439 -4.34 -27.29 -9.74
C LEU A 439 -5.47 -26.69 -8.89
N LYS A 440 -5.91 -27.40 -7.83
CA LYS A 440 -7.09 -27.04 -7.01
C LYS A 440 -6.93 -27.38 -5.52
N SER A 441 -5.74 -27.16 -4.94
CA SER A 441 -5.43 -27.55 -3.56
C SER A 441 -5.67 -29.05 -3.24
N LYS A 442 -5.75 -29.90 -4.26
CA LYS A 442 -5.96 -31.34 -4.08
C LYS A 442 -4.64 -32.00 -3.70
N PRO A 443 -4.65 -33.01 -2.81
CA PRO A 443 -3.47 -33.83 -2.60
C PRO A 443 -3.05 -34.52 -3.92
N VAL A 444 -1.74 -34.66 -4.13
CA VAL A 444 -1.17 -35.57 -5.13
C VAL A 444 -0.49 -36.71 -4.40
N SER A 445 -0.63 -37.92 -4.93
CA SER A 445 0.07 -39.10 -4.44
C SER A 445 0.90 -39.71 -5.56
N LEU A 446 2.13 -40.09 -5.27
CA LEU A 446 3.04 -40.70 -6.24
C LEU A 446 3.97 -41.73 -5.58
N PRO A 447 4.27 -42.84 -6.28
CA PRO A 447 5.28 -43.77 -5.81
C PRO A 447 6.68 -43.16 -5.93
N VAL A 448 7.50 -43.37 -4.91
CA VAL A 448 8.88 -42.89 -4.83
C VAL A 448 9.80 -44.00 -4.36
N GLN A 449 11.04 -44.01 -4.86
CA GLN A 449 12.11 -44.85 -4.37
C GLN A 449 13.00 -44.05 -3.44
N GLN A 450 13.58 -44.71 -2.44
CA GLN A 450 14.56 -44.10 -1.54
C GLN A 450 15.67 -43.38 -2.33
N GLY A 451 16.02 -42.17 -1.91
CA GLY A 451 17.03 -41.33 -2.55
C GLY A 451 16.54 -40.56 -3.77
N ARG A 452 15.30 -40.79 -4.27
CA ARG A 452 14.72 -39.99 -5.35
C ARG A 452 14.57 -38.54 -4.91
N LYS A 453 15.07 -37.62 -5.73
CA LYS A 453 14.97 -36.17 -5.53
C LYS A 453 13.85 -35.58 -6.39
N LEU A 454 12.97 -34.81 -5.77
CA LEU A 454 11.86 -34.13 -6.42
C LEU A 454 11.94 -32.64 -6.14
N LEU A 455 11.60 -31.83 -7.14
CA LEU A 455 11.46 -30.39 -7.00
C LEU A 455 9.97 -30.03 -6.97
N TRP A 456 9.56 -29.26 -5.97
CA TRP A 456 8.17 -28.83 -5.81
C TRP A 456 8.10 -27.32 -6.08
N MET A 457 7.21 -26.96 -6.99
CA MET A 457 6.84 -25.57 -7.25
C MET A 457 5.45 -25.36 -6.69
N LEU A 458 5.35 -24.48 -5.70
CA LEU A 458 4.12 -24.13 -5.01
C LEU A 458 3.73 -22.69 -5.39
N ASP A 459 2.51 -22.47 -5.84
CA ASP A 459 2.06 -21.18 -6.37
C ASP A 459 0.57 -20.94 -6.06
N SER A 460 0.13 -19.69 -6.19
CA SER A 460 -1.29 -19.32 -6.19
C SER A 460 -1.54 -18.05 -7.00
N ALA A 461 -2.71 -18.00 -7.63
CA ALA A 461 -3.12 -16.85 -8.45
C ALA A 461 -3.23 -15.53 -7.65
N THR A 462 -3.41 -15.63 -6.33
CA THR A 462 -3.44 -14.47 -5.43
C THR A 462 -2.31 -14.58 -4.40
N PRO A 463 -1.68 -13.47 -4.00
CA PRO A 463 -0.69 -13.48 -2.93
C PRO A 463 -1.33 -13.87 -1.61
N GLY A 464 -0.56 -14.46 -0.69
CA GLY A 464 -1.00 -14.66 0.68
C GLY A 464 -0.33 -15.84 1.36
N THR A 465 -0.94 -16.33 2.44
CA THR A 465 -0.43 -17.52 3.15
C THR A 465 -0.68 -18.78 2.33
N ILE A 466 0.39 -19.51 2.08
CA ILE A 466 0.41 -20.78 1.37
C ILE A 466 1.19 -21.81 2.18
N SER A 467 0.73 -23.05 2.13
CA SER A 467 1.30 -24.15 2.91
C SER A 467 1.34 -25.43 2.10
N VAL A 468 2.29 -26.28 2.44
CA VAL A 468 2.42 -27.63 1.89
C VAL A 468 2.65 -28.60 3.03
N ALA A 469 1.86 -29.66 3.07
CA ALA A 469 2.08 -30.80 3.97
C ALA A 469 2.48 -32.02 3.13
N TRP A 470 3.39 -32.83 3.64
CA TRP A 470 3.79 -34.07 2.98
C TRP A 470 3.81 -35.22 3.97
N ASN A 471 3.54 -36.41 3.47
CA ASN A 471 3.57 -37.64 4.23
C ASN A 471 3.97 -38.82 3.35
N LEU A 472 5.00 -39.55 3.77
CA LEU A 472 5.46 -40.81 3.23
C LEU A 472 5.40 -41.84 4.37
N PRO A 473 4.30 -42.58 4.52
CA PRO A 473 4.18 -43.57 5.58
C PRO A 473 5.22 -44.68 5.40
N PRO A 474 5.68 -45.31 6.49
CA PRO A 474 6.62 -46.40 6.43
C PRO A 474 6.01 -47.62 5.72
N PRO A 475 6.84 -48.54 5.19
CA PRO A 475 6.40 -49.65 4.33
C PRO A 475 5.34 -50.59 4.94
N ASN A 476 5.17 -50.58 6.25
CA ASN A 476 4.29 -51.47 7.01
C ASN A 476 2.92 -50.88 7.38
N ASP A 477 2.64 -49.60 7.09
CA ASP A 477 1.39 -48.92 7.49
C ASP A 477 0.27 -48.97 6.44
N MET A 478 0.42 -49.78 5.38
CA MET A 478 -0.60 -49.95 4.31
C MET A 478 -1.72 -50.95 4.64
N PHE A 479 -1.81 -51.45 5.88
CA PHE A 479 -2.88 -52.36 6.31
C PHE A 479 -4.02 -51.62 7.01
N ALA A 480 -4.83 -50.89 6.24
CA ALA A 480 -6.22 -50.58 6.61
C ALA A 480 -6.98 -50.04 5.38
N THR A 481 -7.68 -50.92 4.68
CA THR A 481 -8.85 -50.57 3.84
C THR A 481 -10.08 -51.17 4.47
#